data_AF-A0A7W5H8H3-F1
#
_entry.id   AF-A0A7W5H8H3-F1
#
_cell.length_a   1.000
_cell.length_b   1.000
_cell.length_c   1.000
_cell.angle_alpha   90.00
_cell.angle_beta   90.00
_cell.angle_gamma   90.00
#
_symmetry.space_group_name_H-M   'P 1'
#
loop_
_entity.id
_entity.type
_entity.pdbx_description
1 polymer ?
#
loop_
_entity_poly.entity_id
_entity_poly.type
_entity_poly.pdbx_seq_one_letter_code
_entity_poly.pdbx_strand_id
1 'polypeptide(L)'
;MPDHSLPKRSTLDRFLSGLSEYIFQTKLGVADVQLVEYVSELMLRFTRVDAIQRVRRDDGRPATEVFQLMCEAERRIGTARREVHRHIGDVTLFRSGMFPESVRGNGKGSPDELLDYFHHGKRSYKIASTIEADESRPPCDLLDRLSDQFELCAYGLREIRRAWEESDPADQLLIE
;
A
#
# COMPACT_ATOMS: atom_id res chain seq x y z
N MET A 1 27.82 -22.23 5.90
CA MET A 1 26.37 -22.19 6.19
C MET A 1 26.04 -20.76 6.57
N PRO A 2 25.33 -19.98 5.74
CA PRO A 2 24.87 -18.68 6.18
C PRO A 2 23.70 -18.88 7.14
N ASP A 3 23.81 -18.25 8.31
CA ASP A 3 22.75 -18.16 9.32
C ASP A 3 21.58 -17.34 8.74
N HIS A 4 20.44 -17.99 8.49
CA HIS A 4 19.18 -17.33 8.18
C HIS A 4 18.50 -16.90 9.49
N SER A 5 19.15 -16.04 10.26
CA SER A 5 18.48 -15.32 11.33
C SER A 5 17.49 -14.34 10.70
N LEU A 6 16.22 -14.77 10.61
CA LEU A 6 15.10 -13.89 10.25
C LEU A 6 15.22 -12.61 11.08
N PRO A 7 15.21 -11.41 10.47
CA PRO A 7 15.36 -10.17 11.22
C PRO A 7 14.26 -10.10 12.29
N LYS A 8 14.66 -9.96 13.57
CA LYS A 8 13.71 -9.78 14.66
C LYS A 8 12.84 -8.57 14.34
N ARG A 9 11.54 -8.82 14.07
CA ARG A 9 10.54 -7.76 13.87
C ARG A 9 10.65 -6.77 15.03
N SER A 10 10.71 -5.49 14.71
CA SER A 10 10.83 -4.43 15.70
C SER A 10 9.58 -4.41 16.60
N THR A 11 9.66 -3.77 17.77
CA THR A 11 8.48 -3.60 18.63
C THR A 11 7.37 -2.82 17.91
N LEU A 12 7.74 -1.84 17.08
CA LEU A 12 6.81 -1.10 16.24
C LEU A 12 6.14 -2.01 15.19
N ASP A 13 6.91 -2.90 14.56
CA ASP A 13 6.38 -3.82 13.54
C ASP A 13 5.32 -4.75 14.14
N ARG A 14 5.59 -5.27 15.35
CA ARG A 14 4.65 -6.15 16.08
C ARG A 14 3.40 -5.38 16.51
N PHE A 15 3.56 -4.16 17.01
CA PHE A 15 2.44 -3.31 17.40
C PHE A 15 1.53 -2.99 16.20
N LEU A 16 2.11 -2.52 15.10
CA LEU A 16 1.37 -2.18 13.88
C LEU A 16 0.68 -3.39 13.25
N SER A 17 1.33 -4.56 13.27
CA SER A 17 0.71 -5.81 12.79
C SER A 17 -0.50 -6.18 13.65
N GLY A 18 -0.36 -6.17 14.98
CA GLY A 18 -1.46 -6.51 15.90
C GLY A 18 -2.62 -5.51 15.83
N LEU A 19 -2.32 -4.21 15.67
CA LEU A 19 -3.35 -3.19 15.48
C LEU A 19 -4.11 -3.39 14.17
N SER A 20 -3.42 -3.74 13.09
CA SER A 20 -4.02 -4.03 11.80
C SER A 20 -4.94 -5.23 11.87
N GLU A 21 -4.47 -6.35 12.44
CA GLU A 21 -5.29 -7.54 12.66
C GLU A 21 -6.55 -7.23 13.48
N TYR A 22 -6.40 -6.51 14.60
CA TYR A 22 -7.53 -6.11 15.44
C TYR A 22 -8.57 -5.29 14.66
N ILE A 23 -8.14 -4.27 13.91
CA ILE A 23 -9.05 -3.40 13.16
C ILE A 23 -9.77 -4.18 12.06
N PHE A 24 -9.03 -4.94 11.25
CA PHE A 24 -9.65 -5.67 10.14
C PHE A 24 -10.57 -6.79 10.63
N GLN A 25 -10.14 -7.60 11.60
CA GLN A 25 -10.93 -8.75 12.06
C GLN A 25 -12.08 -8.35 13.00
N THR A 26 -11.82 -7.43 13.94
CA THR A 26 -12.78 -7.13 15.02
C THR A 26 -13.68 -5.94 14.68
N LYS A 27 -13.12 -4.85 14.13
CA LYS A 27 -13.92 -3.65 13.82
C LYS A 27 -14.58 -3.72 12.44
N LEU A 28 -13.92 -4.30 11.45
CA LEU A 28 -14.41 -4.35 10.06
C LEU A 28 -15.00 -5.71 9.66
N GLY A 29 -14.84 -6.75 10.48
CA GLY A 29 -15.39 -8.09 10.22
C GLY A 29 -14.75 -8.80 9.03
N VAL A 30 -13.51 -8.45 8.67
CA VAL A 30 -12.76 -9.06 7.56
C VAL A 30 -12.06 -10.33 8.04
N ALA A 31 -12.52 -11.48 7.54
CA ALA A 31 -11.94 -12.79 7.85
C ALA A 31 -10.86 -13.26 6.85
N ASP A 32 -10.54 -12.46 5.83
CA ASP A 32 -9.52 -12.79 4.83
C ASP A 32 -8.11 -12.53 5.40
N VAL A 33 -7.51 -13.58 5.98
CA VAL A 33 -6.19 -13.51 6.63
C VAL A 33 -5.11 -13.05 5.66
N GLN A 34 -5.10 -13.53 4.41
CA GLN A 34 -4.06 -13.18 3.43
C GLN A 34 -4.14 -11.72 3.02
N LEU A 35 -5.34 -11.18 2.86
CA LEU A 35 -5.56 -9.78 2.55
C LEU A 35 -5.12 -8.88 3.72
N VAL A 36 -5.49 -9.24 4.95
CA VAL A 36 -5.10 -8.48 6.15
C VAL A 36 -3.59 -8.49 6.35
N GLU A 37 -2.94 -9.65 6.17
CA GLU A 37 -1.49 -9.75 6.23
C GLU A 37 -0.82 -8.90 5.15
N TYR A 38 -1.31 -8.96 3.91
CA TYR A 38 -0.78 -8.15 2.81
C TYR A 38 -0.85 -6.64 3.08
N VAL A 39 -2.01 -6.16 3.56
CA VAL A 39 -2.21 -4.73 3.87
C VAL A 39 -1.33 -4.30 5.04
N SER A 40 -1.18 -5.14 6.06
CA SER A 40 -0.31 -4.89 7.20
C SER A 40 1.16 -4.77 6.77
N GLU A 41 1.63 -5.69 5.92
CA GLU A 41 2.97 -5.64 5.34
C GLU A 41 3.16 -4.44 4.43
N LEU A 42 2.17 -4.09 3.61
CA LEU A 42 2.20 -2.91 2.74
C LEU A 42 2.42 -1.64 3.56
N MET A 43 1.66 -1.47 4.66
CA MET A 43 1.82 -0.34 5.55
C MET A 43 3.25 -0.27 6.11
N LEU A 44 3.78 -1.40 6.60
CA LEU A 44 5.15 -1.48 7.10
C LEU A 44 6.18 -1.17 6.02
N ARG A 45 6.02 -1.70 4.80
CA ARG A 45 6.92 -1.41 3.67
C ARG A 45 7.01 0.09 3.41
N PHE A 46 5.89 0.81 3.44
CA PHE A 46 5.83 2.21 3.05
C PHE A 46 6.12 3.21 4.18
N THR A 47 6.49 2.71 5.37
CA THR A 47 7.19 3.53 6.36
C THR A 47 8.57 4.01 5.87
N ARG A 48 9.14 3.34 4.85
CA ARG A 48 10.43 3.71 4.23
C ARG A 48 10.19 4.42 2.90
N VAL A 49 10.71 5.64 2.75
CA VAL A 49 10.57 6.47 1.53
C VAL A 49 11.03 5.73 0.27
N ASP A 50 12.09 4.93 0.38
CA ASP A 50 12.66 4.13 -0.72
C ASP A 50 11.66 3.14 -1.33
N ALA A 51 10.72 2.63 -0.53
CA ALA A 51 9.72 1.68 -1.00
C ALA A 51 8.73 2.34 -1.96
N ILE A 52 8.35 3.60 -1.71
CA ILE A 52 7.45 4.37 -2.59
C ILE A 52 8.17 4.69 -3.92
N GLN A 53 9.44 5.06 -3.83
CA GLN A 53 10.27 5.44 -4.98
C GLN A 53 10.94 4.23 -5.66
N ARG A 54 10.35 3.04 -5.63
CA ARG A 54 11.00 1.82 -6.15
C ARG A 54 11.13 1.79 -7.68
N VAL A 55 10.19 2.38 -8.41
CA VAL A 55 10.19 2.35 -9.88
C VAL A 55 11.07 3.48 -10.42
N ARG A 56 11.94 3.13 -11.36
CA ARG A 56 12.82 4.06 -12.09
C ARG A 56 12.28 4.28 -13.50
N ARG A 57 12.31 5.54 -13.93
CA ARG A 57 12.03 5.98 -15.29
C ARG A 57 13.24 5.74 -16.19
N ASP A 58 13.07 5.89 -17.50
CA ASP A 58 14.15 5.75 -18.49
C ASP A 58 15.34 6.69 -18.24
N ASP A 59 15.10 7.86 -17.63
CA ASP A 59 16.14 8.84 -17.26
C ASP A 59 16.89 8.49 -15.96
N GLY A 60 16.61 7.32 -15.38
CA GLY A 60 17.20 6.84 -14.13
C GLY A 60 16.63 7.50 -12.87
N ARG A 61 15.68 8.44 -12.99
CA ARG A 61 15.05 9.10 -11.84
C ARG A 61 13.92 8.25 -11.27
N PRO A 62 13.63 8.34 -9.96
CA PRO A 62 12.42 7.75 -9.39
C PRO A 62 11.16 8.29 -10.07
N ALA A 63 10.21 7.39 -10.35
CA ALA A 63 8.83 7.79 -10.59
C ALA A 63 8.19 8.14 -9.25
N THR A 64 7.89 9.41 -9.03
CA THR A 64 7.34 9.93 -7.76
C THR A 64 5.82 10.10 -7.77
N GLU A 65 5.25 10.06 -8.96
CA GLU A 65 3.84 10.32 -9.26
C GLU A 65 3.18 9.08 -9.86
N VAL A 66 1.89 8.89 -9.56
CA VAL A 66 1.09 7.76 -10.06
C VAL A 66 0.99 7.81 -11.58
N PHE A 67 0.86 9.00 -12.17
CA PHE A 67 0.88 9.16 -13.62
C PHE A 67 2.17 8.59 -14.25
N GLN A 68 3.33 8.91 -13.68
CA GLN A 68 4.62 8.42 -14.17
C GLN A 68 4.73 6.90 -14.04
N LEU A 69 4.24 6.33 -12.92
CA LEU A 69 4.20 4.88 -12.73
C LEU A 69 3.34 4.19 -13.79
N MET A 70 2.19 4.77 -14.16
CA MET A 70 1.33 4.23 -15.22
C MET A 70 2.03 4.24 -16.58
N CYS A 71 2.74 5.32 -16.93
CA CYS A 71 3.56 5.36 -18.15
C CYS A 71 4.62 4.25 -18.18
N GLU A 72 5.26 3.98 -17.04
CA GLU A 72 6.25 2.91 -16.90
C GLU A 72 5.62 1.50 -16.99
N ALA A 73 4.38 1.34 -16.52
CA ALA A 73 3.67 0.06 -16.60
C ALA A 73 3.38 -0.36 -18.05
N GLU A 74 2.95 0.58 -18.89
CA GLU A 74 2.61 0.31 -20.29
C GLU A 74 3.83 -0.04 -21.15
N ARG A 75 5.04 0.29 -20.68
CA ARG A 75 6.31 -0.04 -21.37
C ARG A 75 6.83 -1.43 -21.03
N ARG A 76 6.26 -2.09 -20.02
CA ARG A 76 6.74 -3.37 -19.50
C ARG A 76 5.85 -4.51 -19.97
N ILE A 77 6.40 -5.72 -19.93
CA ILE A 77 5.69 -6.97 -20.27
C ILE A 77 5.89 -8.02 -19.19
N GLY A 78 5.00 -9.02 -19.16
CA GLY A 78 5.05 -10.15 -18.23
C GLY A 78 5.18 -9.71 -16.76
N THR A 79 6.03 -10.39 -16.01
CA THR A 79 6.22 -10.14 -14.57
C THR A 79 6.68 -8.71 -14.27
N ALA A 80 7.44 -8.06 -15.16
CA ALA A 80 7.85 -6.66 -14.96
C ALA A 80 6.66 -5.70 -15.02
N ARG A 81 5.69 -5.95 -15.91
CA ARG A 81 4.43 -5.19 -15.98
C ARG A 81 3.58 -5.42 -14.72
N ARG A 82 3.47 -6.68 -14.31
CA ARG A 82 2.75 -7.09 -13.10
C ARG A 82 3.24 -6.34 -11.87
N GLU A 83 4.56 -6.30 -11.65
CA GLU A 83 5.13 -5.64 -10.47
C GLU A 83 4.90 -4.13 -10.46
N VAL A 84 4.90 -3.47 -11.62
CA VAL A 84 4.57 -2.03 -11.66
C VAL A 84 3.10 -1.78 -11.37
N HIS A 85 2.18 -2.58 -11.94
CA HIS A 85 0.76 -2.44 -11.61
C HIS A 85 0.46 -2.76 -10.15
N ARG A 86 1.08 -3.80 -9.58
CA ARG A 86 1.02 -4.05 -8.14
C ARG A 86 1.52 -2.83 -7.36
N HIS A 87 2.66 -2.25 -7.74
CA HIS A 87 3.21 -1.07 -7.07
C HIS A 87 2.29 0.15 -7.17
N ILE A 88 1.64 0.37 -8.31
CA ILE A 88 0.62 1.42 -8.46
C ILE A 88 -0.55 1.17 -7.50
N GLY A 89 -1.04 -0.07 -7.43
CA GLY A 89 -2.07 -0.48 -6.47
C GLY A 89 -1.65 -0.20 -5.02
N ASP A 90 -0.43 -0.59 -4.65
CA ASP A 90 0.11 -0.38 -3.31
C ASP A 90 0.21 1.12 -2.97
N VAL A 91 0.79 1.94 -3.86
CA VAL A 91 1.00 3.39 -3.66
C VAL A 91 -0.32 4.14 -3.54
N THR A 92 -1.28 3.83 -4.42
CA THR A 92 -2.59 4.45 -4.39
C THR A 92 -3.39 4.04 -3.15
N LEU A 93 -3.33 2.76 -2.74
CA LEU A 93 -3.99 2.26 -1.54
C LEU A 93 -3.44 2.93 -0.28
N PHE A 94 -2.12 2.95 -0.14
CA PHE A 94 -1.44 3.56 1.01
C PHE A 94 -1.75 5.05 1.11
N ARG A 95 -1.60 5.82 0.03
CA ARG A 95 -1.88 7.27 0.04
C ARG A 95 -3.36 7.55 0.35
N SER A 96 -4.27 6.78 -0.23
CA SER A 96 -5.72 6.90 -0.02
C SER A 96 -6.16 6.58 1.41
N GLY A 97 -5.50 5.64 2.07
CA GLY A 97 -5.79 5.24 3.45
C GLY A 97 -5.10 6.13 4.48
N MET A 98 -3.80 6.31 4.36
CA MET A 98 -2.96 6.99 5.35
C MET A 98 -2.93 8.51 5.19
N PHE A 99 -3.05 9.03 3.96
CA PHE A 99 -2.93 10.47 3.68
C PHE A 99 -4.05 10.97 2.75
N PRO A 100 -5.33 10.78 3.11
CA PRO A 100 -6.43 11.11 2.22
C PRO A 100 -6.53 12.61 1.88
N GLU A 101 -6.06 13.48 2.78
CA GLU A 101 -6.05 14.93 2.56
C GLU A 101 -5.04 15.35 1.48
N SER A 102 -3.88 14.68 1.41
CA SER A 102 -2.89 14.99 0.37
C SER A 102 -3.35 14.55 -1.01
N VAL A 103 -4.11 13.45 -1.10
CA VAL A 103 -4.70 12.96 -2.35
C VAL A 103 -5.80 13.91 -2.88
N ARG A 104 -6.57 14.55 -2.00
CA ARG A 104 -7.65 15.48 -2.37
C ARG A 104 -7.18 16.90 -2.73
N GLY A 105 -5.91 17.19 -2.46
CA GLY A 105 -5.34 18.54 -2.57
C GLY A 105 -3.93 18.54 -3.16
N ASN A 106 -3.61 17.59 -4.04
CA ASN A 106 -2.35 17.57 -4.77
C ASN A 106 -2.04 18.99 -5.27
N GLY A 107 -0.89 19.52 -4.84
CA GLY A 107 -0.56 20.93 -5.03
C GLY A 107 -0.71 21.34 -6.50
N LYS A 108 -1.30 22.51 -6.74
CA LYS A 108 -1.55 23.07 -8.08
C LYS A 108 -0.36 22.80 -9.00
N GLY A 109 -0.59 22.00 -10.05
CA GLY A 109 0.43 21.71 -11.07
C GLY A 109 1.12 20.35 -10.98
N SER A 110 0.71 19.44 -10.09
CA SER A 110 1.14 18.03 -10.18
C SER A 110 0.30 17.26 -11.21
N PRO A 111 0.91 16.40 -12.06
CA PRO A 111 0.21 15.43 -12.90
C PRO A 111 -0.82 14.56 -12.18
N ASP A 112 -0.65 14.34 -10.86
CA ASP A 112 -1.59 13.54 -10.06
C ASP A 112 -2.82 14.34 -9.58
N GLU A 113 -2.91 15.66 -9.83
CA GLU A 113 -3.99 16.55 -9.34
C GLU A 113 -5.40 16.10 -9.75
N LEU A 114 -5.54 15.51 -10.93
CA LEU A 114 -6.83 15.08 -11.48
C LEU A 114 -7.06 13.56 -11.38
N LEU A 115 -6.16 12.81 -10.75
CA LEU A 115 -6.27 11.35 -10.72
C LEU A 115 -7.24 10.87 -9.65
N ASP A 116 -8.15 9.99 -10.05
CA ASP A 116 -8.92 9.17 -9.12
C ASP A 116 -8.07 8.00 -8.64
N TYR A 117 -7.45 8.17 -7.48
CA TYR A 117 -6.58 7.16 -6.87
C TYR A 117 -7.29 5.83 -6.62
N PHE A 118 -8.59 5.83 -6.32
CA PHE A 118 -9.35 4.61 -6.09
C PHE A 118 -9.54 3.87 -7.40
N HIS A 119 -9.97 4.58 -8.45
CA HIS A 119 -10.10 4.00 -9.78
C HIS A 119 -8.78 3.39 -10.28
N HIS A 120 -7.69 4.15 -10.19
CA HIS A 120 -6.38 3.69 -10.66
C HIS A 120 -5.79 2.56 -9.82
N GLY A 121 -6.00 2.57 -8.50
CA GLY A 121 -5.57 1.51 -7.61
C GLY A 121 -6.27 0.18 -7.89
N LYS A 122 -7.61 0.20 -7.94
CA LYS A 122 -8.44 -0.96 -8.29
C LYS A 122 -8.04 -1.55 -9.63
N ARG A 123 -7.98 -0.70 -10.66
CA ARG A 123 -7.59 -1.11 -12.01
C ARG A 123 -6.21 -1.74 -12.04
N SER A 124 -5.25 -1.18 -11.30
CA SER A 124 -3.88 -1.68 -11.32
C SER A 124 -3.75 -3.04 -10.64
N TYR A 125 -4.40 -3.24 -9.49
CA TYR A 125 -4.49 -4.58 -8.90
C TYR A 125 -5.18 -5.58 -9.83
N LYS A 126 -6.27 -5.18 -10.50
CA LYS A 126 -6.96 -6.03 -11.48
C LYS A 126 -6.07 -6.42 -12.67
N ILE A 127 -5.25 -5.51 -13.18
CA ILE A 127 -4.30 -5.84 -14.25
C ILE A 127 -3.18 -6.75 -13.73
N ALA A 128 -2.69 -6.51 -12.52
CA ALA A 128 -1.66 -7.36 -11.93
C ALA A 128 -2.16 -8.78 -11.63
N SER A 129 -3.46 -8.95 -11.30
CA SER A 129 -4.06 -10.28 -11.08
C SER A 129 -4.19 -11.12 -12.35
N THR A 130 -4.18 -10.52 -13.56
CA THR A 130 -4.26 -11.28 -14.82
C THR A 130 -2.92 -11.78 -15.33
N ILE A 131 -1.81 -11.42 -14.68
CA ILE A 131 -0.46 -11.79 -15.10
C ILE A 131 0.11 -12.77 -14.07
N GLU A 132 0.39 -14.00 -14.52
CA GLU A 132 0.98 -15.04 -13.67
C GLU A 132 2.40 -14.67 -13.20
N ALA A 133 2.76 -15.21 -12.04
CA ALA A 133 4.04 -15.01 -11.39
C ALA A 133 4.40 -16.25 -10.57
N ASP A 134 5.69 -16.40 -10.23
CA ASP A 134 6.14 -17.45 -9.33
C ASP A 134 5.66 -17.23 -7.87
N GLU A 135 5.79 -18.28 -7.06
CA GLU A 135 5.30 -18.36 -5.68
C GLU A 135 5.96 -17.37 -4.71
N SER A 136 7.08 -16.72 -5.10
CA SER A 136 7.70 -15.68 -4.27
C SER A 136 6.93 -14.36 -4.27
N ARG A 137 5.90 -14.25 -5.12
CA ARG A 137 5.06 -13.07 -5.28
C ARG A 137 3.64 -13.33 -4.79
N PRO A 138 2.89 -12.27 -4.44
CA PRO A 138 1.50 -12.41 -4.03
C PRO A 138 0.69 -13.16 -5.09
N PRO A 139 -0.17 -14.10 -4.70
CA PRO A 139 -1.05 -14.82 -5.61
C PRO A 139 -1.97 -13.90 -6.43
N CYS A 140 -2.37 -14.35 -7.61
CA CYS A 140 -3.24 -13.58 -8.50
C CYS A 140 -4.64 -13.34 -7.89
N ASP A 141 -5.21 -14.34 -7.23
CA ASP A 141 -6.50 -14.24 -6.53
C ASP A 141 -6.44 -13.24 -5.37
N LEU A 142 -5.32 -13.14 -4.65
CA LEU A 142 -5.13 -12.11 -3.62
C LEU A 142 -5.15 -10.70 -4.23
N LEU A 143 -4.44 -10.47 -5.35
CA LEU A 143 -4.47 -9.18 -6.04
C LEU A 143 -5.87 -8.86 -6.59
N ASP A 144 -6.62 -9.87 -7.03
CA ASP A 144 -8.00 -9.69 -7.47
C ASP A 144 -8.92 -9.23 -6.32
N ARG A 145 -8.80 -9.87 -5.15
CA ARG A 145 -9.53 -9.45 -3.94
C ARG A 145 -9.15 -8.04 -3.48
N LEU A 146 -7.88 -7.65 -3.58
CA LEU A 146 -7.44 -6.29 -3.28
C LEU A 146 -8.04 -5.25 -4.23
N SER A 147 -8.26 -5.60 -5.50
CA SER A 147 -9.00 -4.76 -6.44
C SER A 147 -10.46 -4.62 -6.01
N ASP A 148 -11.13 -5.72 -5.68
CA ASP A 148 -12.55 -5.73 -5.35
C ASP A 148 -12.85 -5.07 -3.99
N GLN A 149 -11.95 -5.21 -3.02
CA GLN A 149 -12.08 -4.70 -1.65
C GLN A 149 -11.23 -3.46 -1.39
N PHE A 150 -10.81 -2.75 -2.42
CA PHE A 150 -9.88 -1.62 -2.31
C PHE A 150 -10.37 -0.55 -1.33
N GLU A 151 -11.63 -0.16 -1.42
CA GLU A 151 -12.24 0.86 -0.55
C GLU A 151 -12.26 0.43 0.92
N LEU A 152 -12.54 -0.85 1.18
CA LEU A 152 -12.51 -1.43 2.52
C LEU A 152 -11.09 -1.43 3.09
N CYS A 153 -10.11 -1.80 2.27
CA CYS A 153 -8.69 -1.78 2.65
C CYS A 153 -8.22 -0.36 2.95
N ALA A 154 -8.58 0.61 2.10
CA ALA A 154 -8.24 2.02 2.30
C ALA A 154 -8.88 2.57 3.59
N TYR A 155 -10.12 2.18 3.86
CA TYR A 155 -10.80 2.54 5.11
C TYR A 155 -10.11 1.91 6.33
N GLY A 156 -9.74 0.63 6.27
CA GLY A 156 -9.00 -0.04 7.35
C GLY A 156 -7.66 0.63 7.66
N LEU A 157 -6.89 1.01 6.63
CA LEU A 157 -5.66 1.80 6.82
C LEU A 157 -5.92 3.14 7.52
N ARG A 158 -7.03 3.81 7.20
CA ARG A 158 -7.41 5.06 7.85
C ARG A 158 -7.74 4.87 9.33
N GLU A 159 -8.43 3.79 9.67
CA GLU A 159 -8.73 3.44 11.06
C GLU A 159 -7.46 3.06 11.84
N ILE A 160 -6.49 2.38 11.19
CA ILE A 160 -5.19 2.09 11.79
C ILE A 160 -4.45 3.38 12.12
N ARG A 161 -4.40 4.34 11.18
CA ARG A 161 -3.79 5.66 11.43
C ARG A 161 -4.45 6.38 12.60
N ARG A 162 -5.79 6.42 12.64
CA ARG A 162 -6.55 7.07 13.73
C ARG A 162 -6.22 6.46 15.08
N ALA A 163 -6.25 5.12 15.17
CA ALA A 163 -5.95 4.43 16.40
C ALA A 163 -4.49 4.64 16.85
N TRP A 164 -3.55 4.79 15.90
CA TRP A 164 -2.17 5.12 16.22
C TRP A 164 -2.02 6.54 16.75
N GLU A 165 -2.69 7.53 16.14
CA GLU A 165 -2.72 8.93 16.60
C GLU A 165 -3.32 9.04 18.01
N GLU A 166 -4.42 8.33 18.29
CA GLU A 166 -5.04 8.28 19.62
C GLU A 166 -4.18 7.59 20.70
N SER A 167 -3.23 6.74 20.28
CA SER A 167 -2.33 6.00 21.17
C SER A 167 -0.99 6.71 21.41
N ASP A 168 -0.70 7.82 20.73
CA ASP A 168 0.53 8.58 20.94
C ASP A 168 0.38 9.47 22.20
N PRO A 169 1.16 9.21 23.28
CA PRO A 169 1.05 9.96 24.54
C PRO A 169 1.38 11.46 24.39
N ALA A 170 1.98 11.90 23.27
CA ALA A 170 2.20 13.32 23.02
C ALA A 170 0.91 14.14 22.87
N ASP A 171 -0.17 13.54 22.36
CA ASP A 171 -1.48 14.22 22.20
C ASP A 171 -2.32 14.20 23.49
N GLN A 172 -2.04 13.29 24.43
CA GLN A 172 -2.68 13.27 25.75
C GLN A 172 -2.11 14.32 26.72
N LEU A 173 -0.95 14.91 26.42
CA LEU A 173 -0.27 15.91 27.24
C LEU A 173 -0.65 17.37 26.90
N LEU A 174 -1.52 17.60 25.91
CA LEU A 174 -1.99 18.94 25.52
C LEU A 174 -3.39 19.28 26.04
N ILE A 175 -3.98 18.41 26.86
CA ILE A 175 -5.27 18.63 27.52
C ILE A 175 -5.13 18.38 29.03
N GLU A 176 -4.25 19.12 29.69
CA GLU A 176 -4.31 19.36 31.15
C GLU A 176 -3.95 20.82 31.48
#